data_AF-A0A7J8UX98-F1
#
_entry.id   AF-A0A7J8UX98-F1
#
_cell.length_a   1.000
_cell.length_b   1.000
_cell.length_c   1.000
_cell.angle_alpha   90.00
_cell.angle_beta   90.00
_cell.angle_gamma   90.00
#
_symmetry.space_group_name_H-M   'P 1'
#
loop_
_entity.id
_entity.type
_entity.pdbx_description
1 polymer ?
#
loop_
_entity_poly.entity_id
_entity_poly.type
_entity_poly.pdbx_seq_one_letter_code
_entity_poly.pdbx_strand_id
1 'polypeptide(L)'
;MAAGGGKSDDFQPFPVKDQLPGVDFCLSSTPSWPEAVLLGFQHYLVMLGTTVIISSIIVPLMGGGNVEKADVINTVLFVAGINTLLQTLFGSRLPVVIGGSYAFIIPTISIALSRRYSIFVDPHRRFKASMRDVQGSLIVASFFTMVIGFFGFWRIISRFFSPLAAIPLVILTGLGLYAQGFPQLARCIEIGLPALVAVVFLSQYVPHFLKSRRGIFERFAILFSVAIIWAFAEILTAAGAYDNRAPQTQFSCRTDRSGLISAAPW
;
A
#
# COMPACT_ATOMS: atom_id res chain seq x y z
N MET A 1 15.63 -39.79 45.01
CA MET A 1 14.32 -39.87 44.34
C MET A 1 14.27 -38.78 43.29
N ALA A 2 13.80 -39.12 42.10
CA ALA A 2 14.00 -38.40 40.85
C ALA A 2 13.42 -36.97 40.84
N ALA A 3 14.10 -36.11 40.08
CA ALA A 3 13.68 -34.77 39.72
C ALA A 3 12.34 -34.79 38.97
N GLY A 4 11.34 -34.11 39.54
CA GLY A 4 10.11 -33.76 38.85
C GLY A 4 10.31 -32.46 38.07
N GLY A 5 10.95 -32.55 36.90
CA GLY A 5 10.95 -31.47 35.92
C GLY A 5 9.53 -31.27 35.39
N GLY A 6 8.79 -30.31 35.95
CA GLY A 6 7.51 -29.88 35.43
C GLY A 6 7.68 -29.45 33.98
N LYS A 7 6.98 -30.13 33.05
CA LYS A 7 6.82 -29.66 31.68
C LYS A 7 6.30 -28.23 31.74
N SER A 8 7.08 -27.27 31.26
CA SER A 8 6.57 -25.95 30.91
C SER A 8 5.49 -26.16 29.86
N ASP A 9 4.25 -25.81 30.19
CA ASP A 9 3.17 -25.70 29.22
C ASP A 9 3.57 -24.63 28.20
N ASP A 10 4.16 -25.04 27.08
CA ASP A 10 4.60 -24.19 25.95
C ASP A 10 3.46 -23.41 25.26
N PHE A 11 2.23 -23.51 25.79
CA PHE A 11 1.01 -22.87 25.28
C PHE A 11 0.34 -21.92 26.29
N GLN A 12 1.03 -21.54 27.37
CA GLN A 12 0.57 -20.41 28.18
C GLN A 12 0.60 -19.13 27.33
N PRO A 13 -0.50 -18.34 27.27
CA PRO A 13 -0.48 -17.05 26.60
C PRO A 13 0.66 -16.22 27.17
N PHE A 14 1.50 -15.66 26.30
CA PHE A 14 2.58 -14.78 26.75
C PHE A 14 1.99 -13.68 27.64
N PRO A 15 2.64 -13.35 28.77
CA PRO A 15 2.16 -12.30 29.65
C PRO A 15 2.02 -11.01 28.86
N VAL A 16 0.86 -10.38 28.97
CA VAL A 16 0.58 -9.11 28.30
C VAL A 16 1.51 -8.07 28.90
N LYS A 17 2.52 -7.64 28.14
CA LYS A 17 3.45 -6.57 28.54
C LYS A 17 2.87 -5.24 28.12
N ASP A 18 2.77 -4.29 29.05
CA ASP A 18 2.30 -2.93 28.75
C ASP A 18 3.26 -2.16 27.82
N GLN A 19 4.57 -2.47 27.89
CA GLN A 19 5.57 -1.94 26.97
C GLN A 19 6.51 -3.05 26.46
N LEU A 20 6.64 -3.16 25.14
CA LEU A 20 7.62 -4.05 24.51
C LEU A 20 8.96 -3.31 24.31
N PRO A 21 10.10 -3.94 24.63
CA PRO A 21 11.42 -3.32 24.41
C PRO A 21 11.63 -3.05 22.91
N GLY A 22 11.99 -1.82 22.55
CA GLY A 22 12.18 -1.39 21.17
C GLY A 22 10.91 -0.92 20.44
N VAL A 23 9.75 -0.95 21.09
CA VAL A 23 8.52 -0.33 20.59
C VAL A 23 8.33 1.00 21.32
N ASP A 24 8.11 2.07 20.57
CA ASP A 24 7.93 3.41 21.14
C ASP A 24 6.52 3.63 21.69
N PHE A 25 5.51 3.18 20.94
CA PHE A 25 4.10 3.28 21.33
C PHE A 25 3.45 1.90 21.24
N CYS A 26 2.97 1.39 22.38
CA CYS A 26 2.13 0.20 22.43
C CYS A 26 0.67 0.54 22.12
N LEU A 27 -0.15 -0.48 21.85
CA LEU A 27 -1.54 -0.35 21.40
C LEU A 27 -2.40 0.59 22.27
N SER A 28 -2.17 0.58 23.58
CA SER A 28 -2.92 1.38 24.56
C SER A 28 -2.32 2.77 24.81
N SER A 29 -1.13 3.05 24.28
CA SER A 29 -0.44 4.33 24.46
C SER A 29 -0.70 5.25 23.28
N THR A 30 -1.02 6.51 23.56
CA THR A 30 -1.28 7.51 22.53
C THR A 30 -0.10 8.48 22.41
N PRO A 31 0.48 8.68 21.22
CA PRO A 31 1.43 9.76 21.00
C PRO A 31 0.77 11.13 21.21
N SER A 32 1.60 12.17 21.30
CA SER A 32 1.08 13.54 21.32
C SER A 32 0.25 13.80 20.05
N TRP A 33 -0.82 14.61 20.16
CA TRP A 33 -1.76 14.83 19.04
C TRP A 33 -1.07 15.29 17.74
N PRO A 34 -0.08 16.21 17.75
CA PRO A 34 0.63 16.60 16.53
C PRO A 34 1.42 15.44 15.90
N GLU A 35 2.06 14.61 16.74
CA GLU A 35 2.81 13.44 16.29
C GLU A 35 1.87 12.38 15.71
N ALA A 36 0.69 12.18 16.33
CA ALA A 36 -0.35 11.29 15.82
C ALA A 36 -0.84 11.71 14.43
N VAL A 37 -1.07 13.01 14.22
CA VAL A 37 -1.50 13.55 12.91
C VAL A 37 -0.43 13.31 11.84
N LEU A 38 0.84 13.59 12.14
CA LEU A 38 1.95 13.37 11.19
C LEU A 38 2.13 11.88 10.85
N LEU A 39 2.07 11.00 11.85
CA LEU A 39 2.17 9.55 11.64
C LEU A 39 0.97 9.03 10.83
N GLY A 40 -0.24 9.52 11.10
CA GLY A 40 -1.43 9.23 10.31
C GLY A 40 -1.26 9.65 8.85
N PHE A 41 -0.72 10.85 8.62
CA PHE A 41 -0.42 11.33 7.26
C PHE A 41 0.64 10.46 6.56
N GLN A 42 1.65 9.98 7.29
CA GLN A 42 2.62 9.02 6.74
C GLN A 42 1.95 7.72 6.29
N HIS A 43 1.06 7.16 7.10
CA HIS A 43 0.31 5.96 6.72
C HIS A 43 -0.56 6.19 5.47
N TYR A 44 -1.18 7.36 5.37
CA TYR A 44 -1.91 7.77 4.17
C TYR A 44 -1.00 7.79 2.93
N LEU A 45 0.19 8.41 2.99
CA LEU A 45 1.11 8.46 1.85
C LEU A 45 1.58 7.07 1.41
N VAL A 46 1.86 6.17 2.36
CA VAL A 46 2.24 4.78 2.04
C VAL A 46 1.09 4.05 1.34
N MET A 47 -0.15 4.22 1.82
CA MET A 47 -1.33 3.62 1.19
C MET A 47 -1.61 4.22 -0.20
N LEU A 48 -1.42 5.52 -0.37
CA LEU A 48 -1.62 6.23 -1.63
C LEU A 48 -0.77 5.61 -2.74
N GLY A 49 0.49 5.29 -2.47
CA GLY A 49 1.38 4.64 -3.45
C GLY A 49 0.81 3.34 -4.00
N THR A 50 0.32 2.46 -3.12
CA THR A 50 -0.28 1.18 -3.55
C THR A 50 -1.56 1.38 -4.37
N THR A 51 -2.40 2.33 -3.96
CA THR A 51 -3.67 2.66 -4.63
C THR A 51 -3.45 3.22 -6.04
N VAL A 52 -2.47 4.12 -6.19
CA VAL A 52 -2.10 4.70 -7.48
C VAL A 52 -1.51 3.64 -8.41
N ILE A 53 -0.69 2.72 -7.89
CA ILE A 53 -0.13 1.61 -8.69
C ILE A 53 -1.24 0.70 -9.20
N ILE A 54 -2.13 0.24 -8.32
CA ILE A 54 -3.25 -0.64 -8.70
C ILE A 54 -4.11 0.04 -9.78
N SER A 55 -4.53 1.28 -9.53
CA SER A 55 -5.39 2.04 -10.45
C SER A 55 -4.70 2.29 -11.80
N SER A 56 -3.40 2.58 -11.79
CA SER A 56 -2.61 2.81 -13.00
C SER A 56 -2.44 1.55 -13.86
N ILE A 57 -2.57 0.37 -13.27
CA ILE A 57 -2.52 -0.91 -13.99
C ILE A 57 -3.89 -1.26 -14.53
N ILE A 58 -4.95 -1.20 -13.70
CA ILE A 58 -6.25 -1.76 -14.07
C ILE A 58 -7.09 -0.82 -14.95
N VAL A 59 -7.04 0.49 -14.70
CA VAL A 59 -7.96 1.45 -15.36
C VAL A 59 -7.70 1.56 -16.87
N PRO A 60 -6.44 1.67 -17.35
CA PRO A 60 -6.18 1.72 -18.79
C PRO A 60 -6.61 0.44 -19.53
N LEU A 61 -6.49 -0.73 -18.88
CA LEU A 61 -6.88 -2.02 -19.47
C LEU A 61 -8.40 -2.13 -19.68
N MET A 62 -9.18 -1.41 -18.88
CA MET A 62 -10.64 -1.33 -19.00
C MET A 62 -11.09 -0.26 -20.00
N GLY A 63 -10.17 0.54 -20.57
CA GLY A 63 -10.48 1.65 -21.46
C GLY A 63 -10.69 2.99 -20.75
N GLY A 64 -10.38 3.09 -19.45
CA GLY A 64 -10.48 4.35 -18.71
C GLY A 64 -9.28 5.27 -18.97
N GLY A 65 -9.54 6.58 -19.03
CA GLY A 65 -8.53 7.62 -19.15
C GLY A 65 -8.04 8.14 -17.80
N ASN A 66 -7.54 9.38 -17.79
CA ASN A 66 -7.04 10.02 -16.57
C ASN A 66 -8.18 10.42 -15.61
N VAL A 67 -9.35 10.77 -16.14
CA VAL A 67 -10.55 11.11 -15.35
C VAL A 67 -10.99 9.88 -14.56
N GLU A 68 -11.23 8.76 -15.26
CA GLU A 68 -11.64 7.50 -14.64
C GLU A 68 -10.58 6.98 -13.66
N LYS A 69 -9.30 7.20 -13.96
CA LYS A 69 -8.21 6.83 -13.05
C LYS A 69 -8.27 7.65 -11.76
N ALA A 70 -8.47 8.95 -11.85
CA ALA A 70 -8.61 9.83 -10.68
C ALA A 70 -9.84 9.43 -9.84
N ASP A 71 -10.96 9.15 -10.48
CA ASP A 71 -12.19 8.69 -9.80
C ASP A 71 -11.96 7.39 -9.02
N VAL A 72 -11.27 6.41 -9.62
CA VAL A 72 -10.95 5.15 -8.95
C VAL A 72 -10.00 5.37 -7.78
N ILE A 73 -8.95 6.18 -7.94
CA ILE A 73 -8.00 6.50 -6.85
C ILE A 73 -8.76 7.14 -5.68
N ASN A 74 -9.56 8.17 -5.94
CA ASN A 74 -10.31 8.88 -4.91
C ASN A 74 -11.32 7.97 -4.21
N THR A 75 -12.06 7.15 -4.97
CA THR A 75 -13.04 6.21 -4.42
C THR A 75 -12.37 5.17 -3.53
N VAL A 76 -11.25 4.58 -3.97
CA VAL A 76 -10.53 3.57 -3.19
C VAL A 76 -9.97 4.18 -1.91
N LEU A 77 -9.38 5.39 -1.95
CA LEU A 77 -8.88 6.07 -0.75
C LEU A 77 -10.00 6.39 0.24
N PHE A 78 -11.14 6.90 -0.26
CA PHE A 78 -12.29 7.24 0.58
C PHE A 78 -12.86 6.00 1.28
N VAL A 79 -13.09 4.92 0.53
CA VAL A 79 -13.60 3.66 1.07
C VAL A 79 -12.57 2.99 2.00
N ALA A 80 -11.28 3.07 1.68
CA ALA A 80 -10.21 2.62 2.56
C ALA A 80 -10.20 3.34 3.90
N GLY A 81 -10.43 4.66 3.90
CA GLY A 81 -10.59 5.47 5.11
C GLY A 81 -11.77 5.01 5.96
N ILE A 82 -12.95 4.83 5.35
CA ILE A 82 -14.15 4.32 6.05
C ILE A 82 -13.88 2.93 6.64
N ASN A 83 -13.33 2.02 5.85
CA ASN A 83 -13.03 0.66 6.30
C ASN A 83 -12.01 0.64 7.44
N THR A 84 -10.99 1.50 7.38
CA THR A 84 -9.99 1.63 8.45
C THR A 84 -10.62 2.17 9.74
N LEU A 85 -11.52 3.15 9.65
CA LEU A 85 -12.28 3.64 10.81
C LEU A 85 -13.19 2.55 11.38
N LEU A 86 -13.89 1.79 10.53
CA LEU A 86 -14.72 0.67 10.99
C LEU A 86 -13.87 -0.42 11.67
N GLN A 87 -12.69 -0.74 11.12
CA GLN A 87 -11.75 -1.73 11.67
C GLN A 87 -11.23 -1.34 13.05
N THR A 88 -10.91 -0.06 13.21
CA THR A 88 -10.32 0.48 14.45
C THR A 88 -11.37 0.77 15.53
N LEU A 89 -12.61 1.13 15.16
CA LEU A 89 -13.69 1.42 16.12
C LEU A 89 -14.51 0.17 16.49
N PHE A 90 -15.00 -0.56 15.48
CA PHE A 90 -15.95 -1.67 15.64
C PHE A 90 -15.34 -3.05 15.37
N GLY A 91 -14.28 -3.12 14.57
CA GLY A 91 -13.61 -4.36 14.20
C GLY A 91 -12.75 -4.93 15.34
N SER A 92 -11.53 -5.35 15.03
CA SER A 92 -10.62 -5.89 16.05
C SER A 92 -10.01 -4.82 16.96
N ARG A 93 -10.26 -3.53 16.67
CA ARG A 93 -9.66 -2.38 17.37
C ARG A 93 -8.13 -2.35 17.31
N LEU A 94 -7.55 -3.09 16.38
CA LEU A 94 -6.13 -3.06 16.09
C LEU A 94 -5.83 -1.95 15.08
N PRO A 95 -4.63 -1.33 15.15
CA PRO A 95 -4.20 -0.29 14.21
C PRO A 95 -3.83 -0.93 12.86
N VAL A 96 -4.86 -1.34 12.11
CA VAL A 96 -4.72 -1.98 10.80
C VAL A 96 -5.32 -1.05 9.75
N VAL A 97 -4.45 -0.56 8.87
CA VAL A 97 -4.84 0.25 7.72
C VAL A 97 -5.37 -0.68 6.62
N ILE A 98 -6.63 -0.48 6.22
CA ILE A 98 -7.27 -1.25 5.16
C ILE A 98 -7.09 -0.53 3.83
N GLY A 99 -6.67 -1.25 2.79
CA GLY A 99 -6.49 -0.72 1.43
C GLY A 99 -6.77 -1.76 0.36
N GLY A 100 -6.57 -1.38 -0.90
CA GLY A 100 -6.72 -2.28 -2.05
C GLY A 100 -5.73 -3.45 -2.00
N SER A 101 -6.22 -4.68 -2.18
CA SER A 101 -5.36 -5.88 -2.15
C SER A 101 -4.79 -6.19 -3.53
N TYR A 102 -3.47 -6.37 -3.58
CA TYR A 102 -2.74 -6.80 -4.76
C TYR A 102 -3.18 -8.16 -5.31
N ALA A 103 -3.73 -9.02 -4.46
CA ALA A 103 -4.23 -10.34 -4.88
C ALA A 103 -5.35 -10.23 -5.93
N PHE A 104 -6.09 -9.11 -5.95
CA PHE A 104 -7.17 -8.89 -6.91
C PHE A 104 -6.72 -8.28 -8.24
N ILE A 105 -5.44 -7.89 -8.41
CA ILE A 105 -4.96 -7.34 -9.68
C ILE A 105 -5.12 -8.37 -10.81
N ILE A 106 -4.64 -9.59 -10.62
CA ILE A 106 -4.66 -10.64 -11.66
C ILE A 106 -6.11 -10.99 -12.05
N PRO A 107 -7.03 -11.29 -11.11
CA PRO A 107 -8.46 -11.48 -11.45
C PRO A 107 -9.08 -10.28 -12.16
N THR A 108 -8.75 -9.06 -11.73
CA THR A 108 -9.28 -7.84 -12.34
C THR A 108 -8.79 -7.67 -13.78
N ILE A 109 -7.52 -7.95 -14.06
CA ILE A 109 -6.97 -7.96 -15.42
C ILE A 109 -7.68 -9.00 -16.28
N SER A 110 -7.91 -10.20 -15.73
CA SER A 110 -8.62 -11.27 -16.44
C SER A 110 -10.04 -10.84 -16.85
N ILE A 111 -10.76 -10.16 -15.95
CA ILE A 111 -12.07 -9.58 -16.26
C ILE A 111 -11.91 -8.50 -17.34
N ALA A 112 -11.06 -7.50 -17.14
CA ALA A 112 -10.87 -6.36 -18.04
C ALA A 112 -10.49 -6.74 -19.49
N LEU A 113 -9.76 -7.85 -19.65
CA LEU A 113 -9.35 -8.40 -20.95
C LEU A 113 -10.32 -9.43 -21.54
N SER A 114 -11.44 -9.71 -20.87
CA SER A 114 -12.42 -10.67 -21.37
C SER A 114 -13.05 -10.21 -22.69
N ARG A 115 -13.28 -11.16 -23.61
CA ARG A 115 -13.87 -10.86 -24.94
C ARG A 115 -15.27 -10.25 -24.86
N ARG A 116 -15.95 -10.37 -23.72
CA ARG A 116 -17.29 -9.79 -23.50
C ARG A 116 -17.28 -8.27 -23.65
N TYR A 117 -16.14 -7.62 -23.39
CA TYR A 117 -16.01 -6.17 -23.48
C TYR A 117 -15.55 -5.67 -24.85
N SER A 118 -15.20 -6.56 -25.80
CA SER A 118 -14.81 -6.14 -27.16
C SER A 118 -15.98 -5.61 -28.00
N ILE A 119 -17.21 -5.76 -27.51
CA ILE A 119 -18.45 -5.25 -28.14
C ILE A 119 -18.57 -3.73 -27.94
N PHE A 120 -17.96 -3.18 -26.88
CA PHE A 120 -18.00 -1.75 -26.60
C PHE A 120 -16.94 -1.02 -27.42
N VAL A 121 -17.39 -0.29 -28.45
CA VAL A 121 -16.54 0.60 -29.24
C VAL A 121 -16.12 1.84 -28.43
N ASP A 122 -17.03 2.34 -27.58
CA ASP A 122 -16.78 3.48 -26.70
C ASP A 122 -15.97 3.07 -25.45
N PRO A 123 -14.75 3.60 -25.24
CA PRO A 123 -13.90 3.27 -24.10
C PRO A 123 -14.54 3.56 -22.74
N HIS A 124 -15.34 4.64 -22.65
CA HIS A 124 -15.96 5.01 -21.38
C HIS A 124 -17.07 4.02 -20.97
N ARG A 125 -17.87 3.56 -21.94
CA ARG A 125 -18.85 2.48 -21.71
C ARG A 125 -18.16 1.17 -21.36
N ARG A 126 -17.06 0.85 -22.03
CA ARG A 126 -16.23 -0.33 -21.72
C ARG A 126 -15.73 -0.29 -20.28
N PHE A 127 -15.22 0.86 -19.84
CA PHE A 127 -14.76 1.07 -18.47
C PHE A 127 -15.89 0.86 -17.46
N LYS A 128 -17.02 1.53 -17.64
CA LYS A 128 -18.19 1.39 -16.75
C LYS A 128 -18.70 -0.04 -16.66
N ALA A 129 -18.79 -0.76 -17.78
CA ALA A 129 -19.22 -2.15 -17.79
C ALA A 129 -18.21 -3.07 -17.06
N SER A 130 -16.91 -2.91 -17.35
CA SER A 130 -15.85 -3.69 -16.70
C SER A 130 -15.79 -3.44 -15.19
N MET A 131 -15.88 -2.17 -14.76
CA MET A 131 -15.86 -1.80 -13.35
C MET A 131 -17.06 -2.37 -12.59
N ARG A 132 -18.25 -2.38 -13.19
CA ARG A 132 -19.45 -2.98 -12.57
C ARG A 132 -19.27 -4.47 -12.30
N ASP A 133 -18.69 -5.20 -13.25
CA ASP A 133 -18.48 -6.64 -13.09
C ASP A 133 -17.35 -6.95 -12.10
N VAL A 134 -16.29 -6.13 -12.07
CA VAL A 134 -15.23 -6.22 -11.05
C VAL A 134 -15.81 -5.98 -9.65
N GLN A 135 -16.59 -4.92 -9.47
CA GLN A 135 -17.23 -4.61 -8.19
C GLN A 135 -18.20 -5.71 -7.76
N GLY A 136 -19.05 -6.20 -8.68
CA GLY A 136 -19.95 -7.32 -8.39
C GLY A 136 -19.21 -8.59 -7.98
N SER A 137 -18.11 -8.91 -8.68
CA SER A 137 -17.26 -10.06 -8.35
C SER A 137 -16.60 -9.92 -6.98
N LEU A 138 -16.11 -8.73 -6.64
CA LEU A 138 -15.50 -8.43 -5.34
C LEU A 138 -16.52 -8.54 -4.19
N ILE A 139 -17.77 -8.11 -4.41
CA ILE A 139 -18.85 -8.25 -3.44
C ILE A 139 -19.13 -9.74 -3.18
N VAL A 140 -19.32 -10.54 -4.23
CA VAL A 140 -19.56 -11.99 -4.10
C VAL A 140 -18.39 -12.69 -3.40
N ALA A 141 -17.15 -12.35 -3.78
CA ALA A 141 -15.95 -12.90 -3.15
C ALA A 141 -15.89 -12.55 -1.65
N SER A 142 -16.29 -11.32 -1.28
CA SER A 142 -16.30 -10.84 0.11
C SER A 142 -17.38 -11.52 0.95
N PHE A 143 -18.57 -11.75 0.38
CA PHE A 143 -19.60 -12.57 1.04
C PHE A 143 -19.12 -14.00 1.28
N PHE A 144 -18.46 -14.59 0.29
CA PHE A 144 -17.91 -15.94 0.42
C PHE A 144 -16.85 -16.03 1.52
N THR A 145 -15.90 -15.08 1.57
CA THR A 145 -14.87 -15.08 2.62
C THR A 145 -15.45 -14.79 4.00
N MET A 146 -16.47 -13.94 4.11
CA MET A 146 -17.18 -13.69 5.36
C MET A 146 -17.88 -14.94 5.89
N VAL A 147 -18.55 -15.70 5.01
CA VAL A 147 -19.20 -16.97 5.38
C VAL A 147 -18.17 -18.00 5.87
N ILE A 148 -17.06 -18.17 5.16
CA ILE A 148 -15.95 -19.04 5.58
C ILE A 148 -15.37 -18.62 6.92
N GLY A 149 -15.19 -17.32 7.13
CA GLY A 149 -14.70 -16.75 8.39
C GLY A 149 -15.67 -17.00 9.55
N PHE A 150 -16.96 -16.80 9.32
CA PHE A 150 -18.01 -16.99 10.33
C PHE A 150 -18.11 -18.44 10.80
N PHE A 151 -18.03 -19.41 9.88
CA PHE A 151 -18.03 -20.83 10.21
C PHE A 151 -16.72 -21.33 10.86
N GLY A 152 -15.71 -20.47 11.01
CA GLY A 152 -14.45 -20.83 11.66
C GLY A 152 -13.57 -21.78 10.84
N PHE A 153 -13.89 -22.01 9.56
CA PHE A 153 -13.08 -22.85 8.68
C PHE A 153 -11.67 -22.29 8.52
N TRP A 154 -11.55 -20.95 8.53
CA TRP A 154 -10.25 -20.27 8.52
C TRP A 154 -9.36 -20.67 9.70
N ARG A 155 -9.93 -20.89 10.89
CA ARG A 155 -9.19 -21.31 12.10
C ARG A 155 -8.60 -22.72 11.94
N ILE A 156 -9.33 -23.60 11.27
CA ILE A 156 -8.87 -24.97 10.98
C ILE A 156 -7.70 -24.91 9.99
N ILE A 157 -7.85 -24.15 8.91
CA ILE A 157 -6.77 -23.95 7.92
C ILE A 157 -5.54 -23.32 8.59
N SER A 158 -5.70 -22.26 9.39
CA SER A 158 -4.59 -21.54 10.02
C SER A 158 -3.74 -22.44 10.93
N ARG A 159 -4.31 -23.52 11.48
CA ARG A 159 -3.57 -24.50 12.29
C ARG A 159 -2.53 -25.29 11.48
N PHE A 160 -2.72 -25.42 10.16
CA PHE A 160 -1.76 -26.10 9.28
C PHE A 160 -0.59 -25.18 8.87
N PHE A 161 -0.73 -23.86 9.02
CA PHE A 161 0.36 -22.93 8.77
C PHE A 161 1.33 -22.92 9.94
N SER A 162 2.38 -23.74 9.83
CA SER A 162 3.56 -23.59 10.68
C SER A 162 4.36 -22.34 10.27
N PRO A 163 5.17 -21.75 11.17
CA PRO A 163 6.07 -20.66 10.80
C PRO A 163 6.97 -20.98 9.60
N LEU A 164 7.34 -22.26 9.43
CA LEU A 164 8.13 -22.75 8.30
C LEU A 164 7.41 -22.61 6.95
N ALA A 165 6.08 -22.70 6.93
CA ALA A 165 5.27 -22.48 5.72
C ALA A 165 4.87 -21.00 5.55
N ALA A 166 4.64 -20.29 6.65
CA ALA A 166 4.20 -18.89 6.61
C ALA A 166 5.31 -17.93 6.16
N ILE A 167 6.56 -18.13 6.60
CA ILE A 167 7.67 -17.24 6.26
C ILE A 167 7.92 -17.18 4.75
N PRO A 168 8.09 -18.32 4.01
CA PRO A 168 8.24 -18.29 2.57
C PRO A 168 7.06 -17.64 1.85
N LEU A 169 5.83 -17.86 2.31
CA LEU A 169 4.63 -17.25 1.73
C LEU A 169 4.66 -15.72 1.83
N VAL A 170 5.02 -15.19 3.00
CA VAL A 170 5.15 -13.73 3.21
C VAL A 170 6.30 -13.16 2.38
N ILE A 171 7.45 -13.85 2.33
CA ILE A 171 8.61 -13.44 1.52
C ILE A 171 8.24 -13.38 0.04
N LEU A 172 7.60 -14.43 -0.50
CA LEU A 172 7.18 -14.47 -1.89
C LEU A 172 6.17 -13.37 -2.22
N THR A 173 5.25 -13.09 -1.30
CA THR A 173 4.30 -11.98 -1.44
C THR A 173 5.04 -10.64 -1.50
N GLY A 174 5.98 -10.40 -0.58
CA GLY A 174 6.81 -9.18 -0.57
C GLY A 174 7.69 -9.03 -1.80
N LEU A 175 8.34 -10.11 -2.24
CA LEU A 175 9.14 -10.14 -3.48
C LEU A 175 8.28 -9.89 -4.72
N GLY A 176 7.03 -10.38 -4.74
CA GLY A 176 6.07 -10.08 -5.80
C GLY A 176 5.75 -8.59 -5.89
N LEU A 177 5.52 -7.93 -4.75
CA LEU A 177 5.32 -6.48 -4.70
C LEU A 177 6.57 -5.72 -5.17
N TYR A 178 7.75 -6.16 -4.75
CA TYR A 178 9.02 -5.57 -5.19
C TYR A 178 9.22 -5.70 -6.71
N ALA A 179 8.97 -6.89 -7.26
CA ALA A 179 9.11 -7.15 -8.70
C ALA A 179 8.19 -6.27 -9.54
N GLN A 180 7.06 -5.81 -9.00
CA GLN A 180 6.13 -4.92 -9.68
C GLN A 180 6.42 -3.44 -9.43
N GLY A 181 6.84 -3.07 -8.21
CA GLY A 181 7.13 -1.69 -7.81
C GLY A 181 8.47 -1.18 -8.33
N PHE A 182 9.52 -2.00 -8.27
CA PHE A 182 10.87 -1.58 -8.66
C PHE A 182 10.99 -1.16 -10.14
N PRO A 183 10.35 -1.84 -11.11
CA PRO A 183 10.33 -1.37 -12.50
C PRO A 183 9.72 0.03 -12.67
N GLN A 184 8.76 0.43 -11.81
CA GLN A 184 8.20 1.79 -11.88
C GLN A 184 9.23 2.83 -11.47
N LEU A 185 10.05 2.54 -10.46
CA LEU A 185 11.18 3.38 -10.06
C LEU A 185 12.22 3.51 -11.19
N ALA A 186 12.47 2.41 -11.90
CA ALA A 186 13.42 2.37 -13.00
C ALA A 186 12.97 3.12 -14.26
N ARG A 187 11.66 3.38 -14.45
CA ARG A 187 11.15 4.19 -15.57
C ARG A 187 11.71 5.60 -15.58
N CYS A 188 11.98 6.15 -14.40
CA CYS A 188 12.69 7.41 -14.24
C CYS A 188 13.85 7.24 -13.27
N ILE A 189 14.96 6.68 -13.76
CA ILE A 189 16.13 6.41 -12.92
C ILE A 189 16.71 7.67 -12.26
N GLU A 190 16.61 8.82 -12.93
CA GLU A 190 17.12 10.11 -12.45
C GLU A 190 16.42 10.59 -11.17
N ILE A 191 15.14 10.27 -10.97
CA ILE A 191 14.38 10.58 -9.73
C ILE A 191 14.37 9.37 -8.80
N GLY A 192 14.25 8.17 -9.37
CA GLY A 192 14.09 6.94 -8.63
C GLY A 192 15.33 6.52 -7.83
N LEU A 193 16.53 6.68 -8.40
CA LEU A 193 17.77 6.37 -7.69
C LEU A 193 18.00 7.32 -6.50
N PRO A 194 17.91 8.66 -6.65
CA PRO A 194 17.93 9.56 -5.50
C PRO A 194 16.87 9.23 -4.46
N ALA A 195 15.68 8.80 -4.86
CA ALA A 195 14.63 8.43 -3.91
C ALA A 195 15.02 7.24 -3.05
N LEU A 196 15.57 6.19 -3.66
CA LEU A 196 16.05 5.02 -2.94
C LEU A 196 17.20 5.38 -2.00
N VAL A 197 18.16 6.16 -2.49
CA VAL A 197 19.30 6.64 -1.67
C VAL A 197 18.82 7.49 -0.51
N ALA A 198 17.89 8.42 -0.72
CA ALA A 198 17.35 9.30 0.32
C ALA A 198 16.61 8.49 1.40
N VAL A 199 15.76 7.54 1.01
CA VAL A 199 15.05 6.67 1.96
C VAL A 199 16.04 5.85 2.80
N VAL A 200 17.01 5.19 2.16
CA VAL A 200 18.00 4.35 2.87
C VAL A 200 18.89 5.20 3.78
N PHE A 201 19.35 6.35 3.30
CA PHE A 201 20.18 7.26 4.07
C PHE A 201 19.43 7.80 5.30
N LEU A 202 18.21 8.30 5.13
CA LEU A 202 17.40 8.85 6.22
C LEU A 202 16.93 7.79 7.22
N SER A 203 16.63 6.57 6.76
CA SER A 203 16.13 5.50 7.64
C SER A 203 17.23 4.71 8.35
N GLN A 204 18.37 4.45 7.70
CA GLN A 204 19.39 3.54 8.25
C GLN A 204 20.66 4.28 8.71
N TYR A 205 21.08 5.33 7.99
CA TYR A 205 22.34 6.00 8.25
C TYR A 205 22.18 7.13 9.28
N VAL A 206 21.19 8.01 9.08
CA VAL A 206 20.96 9.15 9.97
C VAL A 206 20.76 8.75 11.45
N PRO A 207 19.98 7.70 11.80
CA PRO A 207 19.84 7.26 13.20
C PRO A 207 21.12 6.67 13.80
N HIS A 208 22.05 6.17 12.97
CA HIS A 208 23.33 5.65 13.44
C HIS A 208 24.34 6.77 13.74
N PHE A 209 24.35 7.81 12.91
CA PHE A 209 25.26 8.96 13.04
C PHE A 209 24.82 9.93 14.13
N LEU A 210 23.55 10.29 14.11
CA LEU A 210 22.94 11.04 15.18
C LEU A 210 22.51 10.00 16.20
N LYS A 211 23.30 9.75 17.26
CA LYS A 211 22.89 9.02 18.49
C LYS A 211 21.72 9.75 19.17
N SER A 212 20.63 9.92 18.44
CA SER A 212 19.51 10.76 18.77
C SER A 212 18.62 9.97 19.70
N ARG A 213 18.52 10.44 20.94
CA ARG A 213 17.73 9.88 22.04
C ARG A 213 16.23 9.70 21.74
N ARG A 214 15.73 10.07 20.55
CA ARG A 214 14.29 10.16 20.26
C ARG A 214 13.81 9.48 18.97
N GLY A 215 14.68 8.87 18.16
CA GLY A 215 14.24 8.09 16.97
C GLY A 215 13.38 8.86 15.94
N ILE A 216 13.27 10.19 16.04
CA ILE A 216 12.34 11.01 15.24
C ILE A 216 12.62 10.88 13.73
N PHE A 217 13.91 10.89 13.36
CA PHE A 217 14.31 10.76 11.96
C PHE A 217 13.97 9.39 11.37
N GLU A 218 14.05 8.32 12.18
CA GLU A 218 13.66 6.97 11.76
C GLU A 218 12.14 6.88 11.57
N ARG A 219 11.37 7.41 12.53
CA ARG A 219 9.89 7.42 12.49
C ARG A 219 9.34 8.14 11.25
N PHE A 220 9.93 9.28 10.89
CA PHE A 220 9.46 10.16 9.81
C PHE A 220 10.29 10.12 8.52
N ALA A 221 11.21 9.14 8.39
CA ALA A 221 12.11 9.03 7.25
C ALA A 221 11.36 9.05 5.91
N ILE A 222 10.22 8.38 5.84
CA ILE A 222 9.37 8.31 4.64
C ILE A 222 8.84 9.71 4.29
N LEU A 223 8.28 10.46 5.24
CA LEU A 223 7.77 11.81 4.97
C LEU A 223 8.87 12.73 4.43
N PHE A 224 10.03 12.74 5.09
CA PHE A 224 11.16 13.58 4.66
C PHE A 224 11.66 13.17 3.28
N SER A 225 11.79 11.86 3.03
CA SER A 225 12.23 11.37 1.71
C SER A 225 11.27 11.78 0.60
N VAL A 226 9.96 11.63 0.79
CA VAL A 226 8.96 12.01 -0.20
C VAL A 226 9.00 13.51 -0.45
N ALA A 227 9.09 14.34 0.60
CA ALA A 227 9.17 15.80 0.46
C ALA A 227 10.43 16.25 -0.30
N ILE A 228 11.61 15.70 0.05
CA ILE A 228 12.87 16.03 -0.59
C ILE A 228 12.85 15.64 -2.07
N ILE A 229 12.39 14.43 -2.38
CA ILE A 229 12.38 13.92 -3.75
C ILE A 229 11.34 14.61 -4.61
N TRP A 230 10.17 14.92 -4.05
CA TRP A 230 9.17 15.71 -4.75
C TRP A 230 9.70 17.11 -5.10
N ALA A 231 10.34 17.80 -4.14
CA ALA A 231 10.97 19.09 -4.39
C ALA A 231 12.08 19.01 -5.45
N PHE A 232 12.91 17.96 -5.38
CA PHE A 232 13.95 17.70 -6.38
C PHE A 232 13.38 17.47 -7.79
N ALA A 233 12.32 16.66 -7.91
CA ALA A 233 11.63 16.39 -9.17
C ALA A 233 10.99 17.65 -9.77
N GLU A 234 10.39 18.50 -8.91
CA GLU A 234 9.81 19.77 -9.33
C GLU A 234 10.87 20.74 -9.84
N ILE A 235 12.01 20.85 -9.14
CA ILE A 235 13.14 21.68 -9.57
C ILE A 235 13.68 21.22 -10.93
N LEU A 236 13.86 19.91 -11.14
CA LEU A 236 14.31 19.38 -12.42
C LEU A 236 13.30 19.62 -13.55
N THR A 237 12.01 19.54 -13.25
CA THR A 237 10.94 19.83 -14.21
C THR A 237 10.94 21.32 -14.57
N ALA A 238 11.03 22.22 -13.59
CA ALA A 238 11.08 23.67 -13.79
C ALA A 238 12.36 24.14 -14.50
N ALA A 239 13.48 23.44 -14.28
CA ALA A 239 14.75 23.73 -14.95
C ALA A 239 14.79 23.26 -16.42
N GLY A 240 13.73 22.63 -16.93
CA GLY A 240 13.64 22.17 -18.33
C GLY A 240 14.51 20.94 -18.64
N ALA A 241 14.97 20.21 -17.62
CA ALA A 241 15.86 19.05 -17.79
C ALA A 241 15.26 17.95 -18.70
N TYR A 242 13.93 17.90 -18.80
CA TYR A 242 13.18 16.89 -19.55
C TYR A 242 12.58 17.39 -20.87
N ASP A 243 12.69 18.67 -21.22
CA ASP A 243 11.97 19.25 -22.37
C ASP A 243 12.38 18.63 -23.72
N ASN A 244 13.67 18.27 -23.86
CA ASN A 244 14.23 17.72 -25.09
C ASN A 244 14.42 16.19 -25.04
N ARG A 245 13.86 15.51 -24.02
CA ARG A 245 13.97 14.05 -23.87
C ARG A 245 12.85 13.33 -24.63
N ALA A 246 13.01 12.02 -24.80
CA ALA A 246 11.99 11.19 -25.45
C ALA A 246 10.63 11.28 -24.71
N PRO A 247 9.48 11.19 -25.42
CA PRO A 247 8.16 11.34 -24.81
C PRO A 247 7.91 10.42 -23.61
N GLN A 248 8.41 9.18 -23.65
CA GLN A 248 8.26 8.23 -22.53
C GLN A 248 8.93 8.73 -21.24
N THR A 249 10.12 9.35 -21.37
CA THR A 249 10.83 9.96 -20.24
C THR A 249 10.09 11.20 -19.76
N GLN A 250 9.53 12.01 -20.66
CA GLN A 250 8.73 13.17 -20.28
C GLN A 250 7.48 12.78 -19.48
N PHE A 251 6.77 11.72 -19.89
CA PHE A 251 5.61 11.22 -19.16
C PHE A 251 5.95 10.61 -17.79
N SER A 252 7.13 10.03 -17.65
CA SER A 252 7.52 9.30 -16.42
C SER A 252 8.27 10.16 -15.41
N CYS A 253 9.06 11.15 -15.89
CA CYS A 253 9.95 11.95 -15.05
C CYS A 253 9.42 13.33 -14.72
N ARG A 254 8.51 13.90 -15.52
CA ARG A 254 7.97 15.23 -15.23
C ARG A 254 6.82 15.17 -14.25
N THR A 255 6.76 16.15 -13.36
CA THR A 255 5.69 16.30 -12.36
C THR A 255 4.36 16.79 -12.96
N ASP A 256 4.41 17.53 -14.08
CA ASP A 256 3.26 18.19 -14.72
C ASP A 256 2.49 17.31 -15.74
N ARG A 257 2.98 16.11 -16.06
CA ARG A 257 2.42 15.25 -17.13
C ARG A 257 1.55 14.09 -16.66
N SER A 258 1.22 14.02 -15.37
CA SER A 258 0.36 12.96 -14.83
C SER A 258 -1.07 12.98 -15.41
N GLY A 259 -1.53 14.15 -15.86
CA GLY A 259 -2.86 14.36 -16.44
C GLY A 259 -4.01 14.19 -15.44
N LEU A 260 -3.73 13.91 -14.17
CA LEU A 260 -4.72 13.72 -13.11
C LEU A 260 -5.31 15.05 -12.62
N ILE A 261 -4.46 16.08 -12.46
CA ILE A 261 -4.87 17.41 -12.02
C ILE A 261 -5.71 18.09 -13.12
N SER A 262 -5.27 18.00 -14.38
CA SER A 262 -5.99 18.56 -15.53
C SER A 262 -7.29 17.82 -15.87
N ALA A 263 -7.44 16.58 -15.40
CA ALA A 263 -8.64 15.78 -15.61
C ALA A 263 -9.72 16.02 -14.54
N ALA A 264 -9.39 16.76 -13.49
CA ALA A 264 -10.32 17.01 -12.41
C ALA A 264 -11.34 18.10 -12.79
N PRO A 265 -12.64 17.93 -12.44
CA PRO A 265 -13.72 18.80 -12.91
C PRO A 265 -13.92 20.09 -12.08
N TRP A 266 -12.97 20.45 -11.19
CA TRP A 266 -13.07 21.62 -10.31
C TRP A 266 -12.73 22.93 -11.03
#